data_AF-K3WAF3-F1
#
_entry.id   AF-K3WAF3-F1
#
_cell.length_a   1.000
_cell.length_b   1.000
_cell.length_c   1.000
_cell.angle_alpha   90.00
_cell.angle_beta   90.00
_cell.angle_gamma   90.00
#
_symmetry.space_group_name_H-M   'P 1'
#
loop_
_entity.id
_entity.type
_entity.pdbx_description
1 polymer ?
#
loop_
_entity_poly.entity_id
_entity_poly.type
_entity_poly.pdbx_seq_one_letter_code
_entity_poly.pdbx_strand_id
1 'polypeptide(L)'
;MKFTSVLLSAAAATCALFASGVAAQDKPLPWDGRGQDLTAATLDSKYMLHIFKQRQNAAKQDPALWVTVNQKGRSPAYNSDTGVISIAVDNDAIFGGQTNFRRSELVQNVAGNTAGKTFFRASVKKDEAWVNAHSWQVIFPESHLFEVRIDATTTPPKIIFYTDFIV
;
A
#
# COMPACT_ATOMS: atom_id res chain seq x y z
N MET A 1 15.14 56.74 17.97
CA MET A 1 14.07 56.10 17.19
C MET A 1 14.71 55.44 15.98
N LYS A 2 14.58 54.10 15.89
CA LYS A 2 14.68 53.19 14.73
C LYS A 2 15.87 53.34 13.74
N PHE A 3 16.80 52.40 13.87
CA PHE A 3 17.60 51.86 12.76
C PHE A 3 16.69 51.05 11.82
N THR A 4 16.78 51.27 10.51
CA THR A 4 16.61 50.22 9.50
C THR A 4 17.03 50.69 8.11
N SER A 5 18.18 50.20 7.64
CA SER A 5 18.41 49.99 6.21
C SER A 5 18.65 48.49 6.06
N VAL A 6 17.62 47.77 5.66
CA VAL A 6 17.69 46.34 5.37
C VAL A 6 18.47 46.20 4.06
N LEU A 7 19.71 45.70 4.17
CA LEU A 7 20.46 45.17 3.05
C LEU A 7 19.71 43.95 2.52
N LEU A 8 19.11 44.10 1.34
CA LEU A 8 18.60 43.00 0.52
C LEU A 8 19.78 42.04 0.24
N SER A 9 19.83 40.95 1.00
CA SER A 9 20.68 39.80 0.69
C SER A 9 19.84 38.80 -0.08
N ALA A 10 19.92 38.89 -1.41
CA ALA A 10 19.45 37.85 -2.32
C ALA A 10 20.41 36.66 -2.21
N ALA A 11 20.12 35.73 -1.32
CA ALA A 11 20.77 34.42 -1.28
C ALA A 11 19.91 33.43 -2.08
N ALA A 12 20.55 32.80 -3.07
CA ALA A 12 19.96 31.97 -4.11
C ALA A 12 19.09 30.83 -3.59
N ALA A 13 17.84 30.75 -4.06
CA ALA A 13 17.04 29.54 -4.03
C ALA A 13 17.53 28.59 -5.12
N THR A 14 18.59 27.83 -4.81
CA THR A 14 19.10 26.76 -5.68
C THR A 14 18.03 25.69 -5.88
N CYS A 15 17.83 25.33 -7.14
CA CYS A 15 16.78 24.48 -7.67
C CYS A 15 16.75 23.08 -7.03
N ALA A 16 15.72 22.78 -6.23
CA ALA A 16 15.33 21.42 -5.87
C ALA A 16 14.26 20.84 -6.84
N LEU A 17 14.29 21.27 -8.10
CA LEU A 17 13.22 21.01 -9.08
C LEU A 17 13.56 19.94 -10.12
N PHE A 18 14.38 18.92 -9.83
CA PHE A 18 14.54 17.79 -10.78
C PHE A 18 14.74 16.44 -10.08
N ALA A 19 13.73 16.02 -9.33
CA ALA A 19 13.44 14.60 -9.13
C ALA A 19 11.93 14.38 -9.11
N SER A 20 11.22 14.90 -10.12
CA SER A 20 9.90 14.38 -10.46
C SER A 20 10.13 12.96 -10.95
N GLY A 21 10.08 11.98 -10.04
CA GLY A 21 10.00 10.58 -10.41
C GLY A 21 8.86 10.45 -11.40
N VAL A 22 9.14 9.90 -12.59
CA VAL A 22 8.10 9.62 -13.58
C VAL A 22 7.00 8.84 -12.83
N ALA A 23 5.82 9.44 -12.71
CA ALA A 23 4.69 8.77 -12.08
C ALA A 23 4.50 7.44 -12.81
N ALA A 24 4.44 6.34 -12.05
CA ALA A 24 4.28 5.03 -12.64
C ALA A 24 3.00 5.02 -13.50
N GLN A 25 3.15 4.69 -14.77
CA GLN A 25 2.04 4.69 -15.73
C GLN A 25 0.96 3.71 -15.27
N ASP A 26 -0.29 4.18 -15.30
CA ASP A 26 -1.46 3.38 -14.98
C ASP A 26 -1.54 2.10 -15.84
N LYS A 27 -1.83 0.97 -15.20
CA LYS A 27 -2.11 -0.29 -15.90
C LYS A 27 -3.52 -0.26 -16.51
N PRO A 28 -3.70 -0.77 -17.73
CA PRO A 28 -5.02 -0.84 -18.34
C PRO A 28 -5.95 -1.78 -17.56
N LEU A 29 -7.26 -1.52 -17.64
CA LEU A 29 -8.29 -2.45 -17.16
C LEU A 29 -8.70 -3.44 -18.26
N PRO A 30 -9.06 -4.70 -17.93
CA PRO A 30 -9.00 -5.28 -16.59
C PRO A 30 -7.55 -5.55 -16.17
N TRP A 31 -7.22 -5.19 -14.94
CA TRP A 31 -5.95 -5.52 -14.34
C TRP A 31 -6.08 -6.77 -13.48
N ASP A 32 -5.16 -7.72 -13.69
CA ASP A 32 -5.10 -8.96 -12.91
C ASP A 32 -4.15 -8.76 -11.73
N GLY A 33 -4.66 -8.88 -10.50
CA GLY A 33 -3.90 -8.81 -9.25
C GLY A 33 -3.76 -10.15 -8.52
N ARG A 34 -3.85 -11.29 -9.22
CA ARG A 34 -3.70 -12.63 -8.62
C ARG A 34 -2.23 -12.97 -8.33
N GLY A 35 -2.01 -13.80 -7.31
CA GLY A 35 -0.68 -14.24 -6.87
C GLY A 35 -0.11 -15.43 -7.64
N GLN A 36 -0.89 -16.08 -8.51
CA GLN A 36 -0.41 -17.18 -9.34
C GLN A 36 0.82 -16.75 -10.16
N ASP A 37 1.81 -17.63 -10.24
CA ASP A 37 3.10 -17.47 -10.93
C ASP A 37 4.02 -16.38 -10.35
N LEU A 38 3.67 -15.81 -9.19
CA LEU A 38 4.52 -14.88 -8.46
C LEU A 38 5.37 -15.57 -7.39
N THR A 39 6.51 -14.97 -7.10
CA THR A 39 7.31 -15.25 -5.91
C THR A 39 7.59 -13.93 -5.23
N ALA A 40 8.06 -13.92 -3.98
CA ALA A 40 8.48 -12.68 -3.33
C ALA A 40 9.49 -11.88 -4.19
N ALA A 41 10.37 -12.59 -4.91
CA ALA A 41 11.38 -12.01 -5.79
C ALA A 41 10.82 -11.45 -7.12
N THR A 42 9.63 -11.86 -7.55
CA THR A 42 9.02 -11.43 -8.83
C THR A 42 7.82 -10.51 -8.64
N LEU A 43 7.53 -10.07 -7.42
CA LEU A 43 6.40 -9.19 -7.13
C LEU A 43 6.48 -7.85 -7.88
N ASP A 44 7.67 -7.29 -8.10
CA ASP A 44 7.84 -5.99 -8.76
C ASP A 44 7.59 -6.02 -10.27
N SER A 45 7.47 -7.20 -10.86
CA SER A 45 6.95 -7.35 -12.23
C SER A 45 5.47 -6.94 -12.33
N LYS A 46 4.73 -6.96 -11.22
CA LYS A 46 3.26 -6.82 -11.18
C LYS A 46 2.77 -5.70 -10.25
N TYR A 47 3.46 -5.48 -9.13
CA TYR A 47 3.11 -4.48 -8.13
C TYR A 47 4.21 -3.44 -7.96
N MET A 48 3.80 -2.23 -7.60
CA MET A 48 4.70 -1.20 -7.11
C MET A 48 5.09 -1.51 -5.65
N LEU A 49 6.38 -1.72 -5.39
CA LEU A 49 6.89 -2.13 -4.07
C LEU A 49 7.49 -1.00 -3.25
N HIS A 50 7.20 0.27 -3.58
CA HIS A 50 7.79 1.44 -2.92
C HIS A 50 7.52 1.46 -1.41
N ILE A 51 6.39 0.94 -0.96
CA ILE A 51 6.02 0.82 0.46
C ILE A 51 7.00 -0.06 1.25
N PHE A 52 7.54 -1.09 0.62
CA PHE A 52 8.60 -1.92 1.19
C PHE A 52 9.98 -1.28 0.98
N LYS A 53 10.28 -0.90 -0.27
CA LYS A 53 11.60 -0.43 -0.69
C LYS A 53 12.00 0.93 -0.10
N GLN A 54 11.07 1.69 0.47
CA GLN A 54 11.33 2.99 1.10
C GLN A 54 11.05 3.00 2.61
N ARG A 55 11.14 1.84 3.27
CA ARG A 55 11.06 1.81 4.74
C ARG A 55 12.20 2.57 5.40
N GLN A 56 11.94 3.14 6.58
CA GLN A 56 12.93 3.91 7.34
C GLN A 56 14.20 3.11 7.64
N ASN A 57 14.04 1.85 8.03
CA ASN A 57 15.15 0.95 8.28
C ASN A 57 15.56 0.24 6.97
N ALA A 58 16.75 0.57 6.44
CA ALA A 58 17.26 0.00 5.19
C ALA A 58 17.37 -1.54 5.22
N ALA A 59 17.69 -2.12 6.37
CA ALA A 59 17.77 -3.58 6.53
C ALA A 59 16.39 -4.28 6.43
N LYS A 60 15.31 -3.50 6.39
CA LYS A 60 13.92 -3.94 6.35
C LYS A 60 13.27 -3.64 5.01
N GLN A 61 14.01 -3.14 4.02
CA GLN A 61 13.46 -2.71 2.72
C GLN A 61 13.23 -3.85 1.72
N ASP A 62 13.73 -5.06 1.98
CA ASP A 62 13.51 -6.23 1.12
C ASP A 62 12.06 -6.76 1.28
N PRO A 63 11.23 -6.75 0.21
CA PRO A 63 9.88 -7.32 0.25
C PRO A 63 9.82 -8.79 0.69
N ALA A 64 10.87 -9.58 0.43
CA ALA A 64 10.90 -11.01 0.79
C ALA A 64 10.91 -11.27 2.30
N LEU A 65 11.22 -10.25 3.12
CA LEU A 65 11.11 -10.33 4.58
C LEU A 65 9.65 -10.26 5.06
N TRP A 66 8.75 -9.71 4.26
CA TRP A 66 7.38 -9.36 4.66
C TRP A 66 6.31 -10.06 3.85
N VAL A 67 6.68 -10.54 2.66
CA VAL A 67 5.73 -11.13 1.72
C VAL A 67 6.15 -12.55 1.42
N THR A 68 5.21 -13.47 1.58
CA THR A 68 5.33 -14.83 1.07
C THR A 68 4.22 -15.09 0.06
N VAL A 69 4.52 -15.93 -0.94
CA VAL A 69 3.54 -16.32 -1.95
C VAL A 69 3.43 -17.84 -1.94
N ASN A 70 2.25 -18.34 -1.58
CA ASN A 70 1.92 -19.74 -1.72
C ASN A 70 1.13 -19.95 -3.01
N GLN A 71 1.79 -20.50 -4.03
CA GLN A 71 1.23 -20.79 -5.34
C GLN A 71 0.03 -21.76 -5.32
N LYS A 72 -0.10 -22.56 -4.25
CA LYS A 72 -1.20 -23.52 -4.06
C LYS A 72 -1.95 -23.26 -2.74
N GLY A 73 -1.93 -22.01 -2.28
CA GLY A 73 -2.51 -21.62 -0.99
C GLY A 73 -4.04 -21.69 -0.96
N ARG A 74 -4.70 -21.68 -2.13
CA ARG A 74 -6.15 -21.82 -2.25
C ARG A 74 -6.51 -23.13 -2.94
N SER A 75 -7.24 -23.99 -2.22
CA SER A 75 -7.78 -25.26 -2.74
C SER A 75 -9.19 -25.49 -2.17
N PRO A 76 -10.23 -25.63 -3.01
CA PRO A 76 -10.19 -25.55 -4.48
C PRO A 76 -9.86 -24.12 -4.95
N ALA A 77 -9.33 -24.00 -6.17
CA ALA A 77 -9.08 -22.69 -6.78
C ALA A 77 -10.38 -21.86 -6.86
N TYR A 78 -10.27 -20.55 -6.70
CA TYR A 78 -11.40 -19.64 -6.89
C TYR A 78 -11.15 -18.79 -8.14
N ASN A 79 -11.99 -18.91 -9.17
CA ASN A 79 -11.79 -18.24 -10.46
C ASN A 79 -10.41 -18.51 -11.07
N SER A 80 -10.01 -19.79 -11.06
CA SER A 80 -8.68 -20.29 -11.44
C SER A 80 -7.51 -19.72 -10.65
N ASP A 81 -7.75 -18.95 -9.57
CA ASP A 81 -6.73 -18.44 -8.68
C ASP A 81 -6.45 -19.44 -7.55
N THR A 82 -5.22 -19.93 -7.52
CA THR A 82 -4.67 -20.82 -6.48
C THR A 82 -3.69 -20.10 -5.56
N GLY A 83 -3.23 -18.91 -5.97
CA GLY A 83 -2.22 -18.13 -5.27
C GLY A 83 -2.77 -17.47 -4.02
N VAL A 84 -1.99 -17.51 -2.93
CA VAL A 84 -2.22 -16.70 -1.73
C VAL A 84 -0.96 -15.91 -1.46
N ILE A 85 -1.12 -14.59 -1.33
CA ILE A 85 -0.06 -13.69 -0.91
C ILE A 85 -0.29 -13.35 0.56
N SER A 86 0.67 -13.67 1.41
CA SER A 86 0.66 -13.28 2.82
C SER A 86 1.52 -12.04 2.99
N ILE A 87 1.01 -11.04 3.69
CA ILE A 87 1.70 -9.78 3.94
C ILE A 87 1.80 -9.58 5.45
N ALA A 88 3.01 -9.42 5.96
CA ALA A 88 3.30 -9.16 7.36
C ALA A 88 3.54 -7.67 7.61
N VAL A 89 3.13 -7.19 8.78
CA VAL A 89 3.38 -5.83 9.29
C VAL A 89 3.96 -5.97 10.69
N ASP A 90 5.08 -5.31 10.94
CA ASP A 90 5.75 -5.27 12.24
C ASP A 90 6.03 -3.83 12.68
N ASN A 91 6.75 -3.68 13.79
CA ASN A 91 7.11 -2.37 14.33
C ASN A 91 8.06 -1.57 13.42
N ASP A 92 8.80 -2.24 12.52
CA ASP A 92 9.72 -1.64 11.55
C ASP A 92 9.05 -1.33 10.19
N ALA A 93 7.75 -1.63 10.04
CA ALA A 93 6.98 -1.31 8.84
C ALA A 93 6.62 0.18 8.74
N ILE A 94 7.65 1.04 8.87
CA ILE A 94 7.58 2.49 8.77
C ILE A 94 7.96 2.89 7.36
N PHE A 95 6.99 3.35 6.56
CA PHE A 95 7.24 3.89 5.23
C PHE A 95 7.77 5.32 5.32
N GLY A 96 8.94 5.57 4.72
CA GLY A 96 9.64 6.85 4.80
C GLY A 96 9.95 7.24 6.25
N GLY A 97 9.22 8.22 6.77
CA GLY A 97 9.31 8.70 8.16
C GLY A 97 7.95 8.84 8.85
N GLN A 98 6.92 8.13 8.37
CA GLN A 98 5.59 8.20 8.95
C GLN A 98 5.58 7.60 10.37
N THR A 99 5.23 8.41 11.37
CA THR A 99 5.27 7.97 12.78
C THR A 99 3.93 7.46 13.29
N ASN A 100 2.83 7.76 12.58
CA ASN A 100 1.46 7.55 13.04
C ASN A 100 0.84 6.20 12.66
N PHE A 101 1.45 5.43 11.77
CA PHE A 101 0.99 4.07 11.43
C PHE A 101 2.14 3.16 10.96
N ARG A 102 1.80 1.89 10.73
CA ARG A 102 2.68 0.86 10.19
C ARG A 102 2.00 0.25 8.96
N ARG A 103 2.77 0.04 7.88
CA ARG A 103 2.18 -0.43 6.63
C ARG A 103 3.10 -1.30 5.78
N SER A 104 2.46 -2.31 5.19
CA SER A 104 3.00 -3.19 4.15
C SER A 104 1.89 -3.32 3.11
N GLU A 105 2.11 -2.79 1.92
CA GLU A 105 1.06 -2.69 0.92
C GLU A 105 1.61 -3.10 -0.45
N LEU A 106 0.86 -3.93 -1.15
CA LEU A 106 1.08 -4.18 -2.58
C LEU A 106 0.21 -3.22 -3.37
N VAL A 107 0.84 -2.30 -4.09
CA VAL A 107 0.17 -1.18 -4.75
C VAL A 107 0.22 -1.34 -6.26
N GLN A 108 -0.81 -0.89 -6.96
CA GLN A 108 -0.75 -0.71 -8.41
C GLN A 108 -1.66 0.45 -8.83
N ASN A 109 -1.16 1.29 -9.74
CA ASN A 109 -1.98 2.28 -10.42
C ASN A 109 -2.74 1.58 -11.57
N VAL A 110 -4.05 1.79 -11.64
CA VAL A 110 -4.89 1.27 -12.71
C VAL A 110 -5.67 2.40 -13.35
N ALA A 111 -5.90 2.31 -14.65
CA ALA A 111 -6.60 3.34 -15.40
C ALA A 111 -8.04 3.49 -14.89
N GLY A 112 -8.52 4.72 -14.79
CA GLY A 112 -9.94 5.01 -14.52
C GLY A 112 -10.83 4.54 -15.68
N ASN A 113 -11.98 3.92 -15.36
CA ASN A 113 -12.97 3.57 -16.38
C ASN A 113 -13.93 4.73 -16.61
N THR A 114 -13.66 5.56 -17.62
CA THR A 114 -14.53 6.70 -17.97
C THR A 114 -15.83 6.29 -18.66
N ALA A 115 -15.90 5.06 -19.18
CA ALA A 115 -17.04 4.56 -19.92
C ALA A 115 -18.05 3.78 -19.05
N GLY A 116 -17.80 3.60 -17.74
CA GLY A 116 -18.71 2.85 -16.90
C GLY A 116 -18.17 2.51 -15.51
N LYS A 117 -18.50 1.30 -15.05
CA LYS A 117 -18.20 0.83 -13.69
C LYS A 117 -16.94 -0.04 -13.68
N THR A 118 -16.16 0.08 -12.61
CA THR A 118 -15.03 -0.82 -12.31
C THR A 118 -15.40 -1.68 -11.11
N PHE A 119 -15.19 -2.98 -11.21
CA PHE A 119 -15.39 -3.93 -10.12
C PHE A 119 -14.04 -4.37 -9.57
N PHE A 120 -13.78 -4.08 -8.30
CA PHE A 120 -12.61 -4.57 -7.58
C PHE A 120 -12.95 -5.89 -6.89
N ARG A 121 -12.05 -6.87 -7.01
CA ARG A 121 -12.21 -8.17 -6.37
C ARG A 121 -10.97 -8.48 -5.54
N ALA A 122 -11.20 -8.78 -4.27
CA ALA A 122 -10.17 -9.24 -3.35
C ALA A 122 -10.78 -10.26 -2.38
N SER A 123 -9.93 -11.11 -1.80
CA SER A 123 -10.31 -12.02 -0.73
C SER A 123 -9.23 -11.96 0.33
N VAL A 124 -9.64 -11.79 1.58
CA VAL A 124 -8.73 -11.67 2.72
C VAL A 124 -9.08 -12.73 3.74
N LYS A 125 -8.05 -13.27 4.39
CA LYS A 125 -8.17 -14.26 5.45
C LYS A 125 -7.13 -13.94 6.51
N LYS A 126 -7.48 -14.17 7.77
CA LYS A 126 -6.53 -14.25 8.87
C LYS A 126 -6.75 -15.61 9.55
N ASP A 127 -5.71 -16.42 9.60
CA ASP A 127 -5.77 -17.77 10.16
C ASP A 127 -5.69 -17.78 11.68
N GLU A 128 -4.82 -16.95 12.23
CA GLU A 128 -4.55 -16.90 13.67
C GLU A 128 -5.24 -15.70 14.32
N ALA A 129 -5.37 -15.72 15.64
CA ALA A 129 -5.85 -14.56 16.39
C ALA A 129 -5.00 -13.30 16.10
N TRP A 130 -5.61 -12.13 16.26
CA TRP A 130 -4.92 -10.86 16.17
C TRP A 130 -4.13 -10.63 17.47
N VAL A 131 -2.81 -10.59 17.36
CA VAL A 131 -1.93 -10.24 18.50
C VAL A 131 -1.83 -8.72 18.69
N ASN A 132 -2.01 -7.96 17.61
CA ASN A 132 -1.94 -6.51 17.59
C ASN A 132 -3.36 -5.94 17.44
N ALA A 133 -3.96 -5.55 18.57
CA ALA A 133 -5.30 -4.99 18.66
C ALA A 133 -5.34 -3.54 18.15
N HIS A 134 -5.31 -3.38 16.83
CA HIS A 134 -5.40 -2.11 16.12
C HIS A 134 -6.56 -2.09 15.12
N SER A 135 -6.90 -0.91 14.63
CA SER A 135 -7.70 -0.78 13.40
C SER A 135 -6.78 -0.92 12.19
N TRP A 136 -7.13 -1.82 11.27
CA TRP A 136 -6.35 -2.14 10.08
C TRP A 136 -7.09 -1.68 8.82
N GLN A 137 -6.42 -0.91 7.96
CA GLN A 137 -6.86 -0.68 6.59
C GLN A 137 -6.30 -1.79 5.70
N VAL A 138 -7.16 -2.53 4.99
CA VAL A 138 -6.75 -3.78 4.32
C VAL A 138 -6.94 -3.72 2.81
N ILE A 139 -8.05 -3.15 2.34
CA ILE A 139 -8.32 -2.95 0.92
C ILE A 139 -8.87 -1.53 0.76
N PHE A 140 -8.11 -0.66 0.11
CA PHE A 140 -8.48 0.73 -0.09
C PHE A 140 -7.78 1.29 -1.33
N PRO A 141 -8.43 2.18 -2.11
CA PRO A 141 -7.73 3.07 -3.01
C PRO A 141 -7.12 4.24 -2.21
N GLU A 142 -6.09 4.88 -2.74
CA GLU A 142 -5.47 6.08 -2.14
C GLU A 142 -6.47 7.23 -1.93
N SER A 143 -7.55 7.28 -2.72
CA SER A 143 -8.61 8.28 -2.56
C SER A 143 -9.54 8.03 -1.38
N HIS A 144 -9.45 6.86 -0.72
CA HIS A 144 -10.33 6.45 0.38
C HIS A 144 -11.84 6.45 0.05
N LEU A 145 -12.20 6.43 -1.25
CA LEU A 145 -13.59 6.40 -1.71
C LEU A 145 -14.38 5.20 -1.14
N PHE A 146 -13.70 4.07 -0.98
CA PHE A 146 -14.20 2.92 -0.23
C PHE A 146 -13.05 2.26 0.52
N GLU A 147 -13.35 1.60 1.63
CA GLU A 147 -12.34 0.83 2.36
C GLU A 147 -12.93 -0.43 2.98
N VAL A 148 -12.15 -1.50 2.97
CA VAL A 148 -12.36 -2.64 3.88
C VAL A 148 -11.36 -2.50 5.02
N ARG A 149 -11.89 -2.37 6.24
CA ARG A 149 -11.10 -2.34 7.47
C ARG A 149 -11.36 -3.55 8.34
N ILE A 150 -10.41 -3.86 9.20
CA ILE A 150 -10.56 -4.82 10.29
C ILE A 150 -10.33 -4.10 11.61
N ASP A 151 -11.36 -4.03 12.45
CA ASP A 151 -11.23 -3.53 13.80
C ASP A 151 -10.91 -4.69 14.75
N ALA A 152 -9.61 -4.87 15.03
CA ALA A 152 -9.11 -5.88 15.96
C ALA A 152 -9.07 -5.39 17.42
N THR A 153 -9.57 -4.18 17.72
CA THR A 153 -9.73 -3.68 19.10
C THR A 153 -10.95 -4.28 19.78
N THR A 154 -11.88 -4.85 19.00
CA THR A 154 -13.10 -5.47 19.49
C THR A 154 -12.96 -6.99 19.54
N THR A 155 -13.76 -7.64 20.39
CA THR A 155 -13.83 -9.10 20.51
C THR A 155 -15.27 -9.57 20.30
N PRO A 156 -15.58 -10.32 19.23
CA PRO A 156 -14.67 -10.71 18.14
C PRO A 156 -14.28 -9.51 17.25
N PRO A 157 -13.12 -9.56 16.56
CA PRO A 157 -12.75 -8.56 15.57
C PRO A 157 -13.81 -8.39 14.48
N LYS A 158 -14.01 -7.16 14.01
CA LYS A 158 -15.04 -6.82 13.03
C LYS A 158 -14.43 -6.46 11.68
N ILE A 159 -15.00 -6.99 10.60
CA ILE A 159 -14.75 -6.49 9.24
C ILE A 159 -15.75 -5.36 8.97
N ILE A 160 -15.26 -4.22 8.53
CA ILE A 160 -16.07 -3.02 8.28
C ILE A 160 -15.86 -2.59 6.85
N PHE A 161 -16.94 -2.26 6.16
CA PHE A 161 -16.91 -1.65 4.83
C PHE A 161 -17.32 -0.18 4.97
N TYR A 162 -16.44 0.73 4.57
CA TYR A 162 -16.68 2.16 4.52
C TYR A 162 -16.89 2.63 3.08
N THR A 163 -17.81 3.57 2.90
CA THR A 163 -17.94 4.39 1.68
C THR A 163 -17.98 5.85 2.08
N ASP A 164 -17.58 6.74 1.16
CA ASP A 164 -17.81 8.18 1.25
C ASP A 164 -17.09 8.90 2.40
N PHE A 165 -15.75 8.75 2.50
CA PHE A 165 -14.96 9.78 3.16
C PHE A 165 -14.98 11.03 2.27
N ILE A 166 -15.84 12.00 2.59
CA ILE A 166 -15.64 13.37 2.13
C ILE A 166 -14.34 13.83 2.80
N VAL A 167 -13.25 13.84 2.03
CA VAL A 167 -11.97 14.47 2.43
C VAL A 167 -12.08 15.97 2.23
#